data_AF-A0A7K4CVQ9-F1
#
_entry.id   AF-A0A7K4CVQ9-F1
#
_cell.length_a   1.000
_cell.length_b   1.000
_cell.length_c   1.000
_cell.angle_alpha   90.00
_cell.angle_beta   90.00
_cell.angle_gamma   90.00
#
_symmetry.space_group_name_H-M   'P 1'
#
loop_
_entity.id
_entity.type
_entity.pdbx_description
1 polymer ?
#
loop_
_entity_poly.entity_id
_entity_poly.type
_entity_poly.pdbx_seq_one_letter_code
_entity_poly.pdbx_strand_id
1 'polypeptide(L)'
;MGRTVMSYRQALNREVDSWNEFRRGLSPADQSCFDEVANLARQHADASSLAARPVVVENVFMSAVVGLVAKIKALEARINELECQSSGSSGAAGK
;
A
#
# COMPACT_ATOMS: atom_id res chain seq x y z
N MET A 1 -32.98 18.84 -4.67
CA MET A 1 -32.15 18.16 -3.66
C MET A 1 -30.75 18.01 -4.22
N GLY A 2 -29.81 18.86 -3.79
CA GLY A 2 -28.46 18.91 -4.34
C GLY A 2 -27.72 17.59 -4.12
N ARG A 3 -27.20 17.01 -5.19
CA ARG A 3 -26.30 15.85 -5.10
C ARG A 3 -25.05 16.30 -4.35
N THR A 4 -24.87 15.87 -3.11
CA THR A 4 -23.61 16.02 -2.39
C THR A 4 -22.50 15.45 -3.25
N VAL A 5 -21.53 16.29 -3.63
CA VAL A 5 -20.33 15.83 -4.34
C VAL A 5 -19.61 14.87 -3.40
N MET A 6 -19.37 13.64 -3.87
CA MET A 6 -18.68 12.64 -3.06
C MET A 6 -17.28 13.10 -2.76
N SER A 7 -16.85 12.93 -1.50
CA SER A 7 -15.44 13.13 -1.19
C SER A 7 -14.62 12.08 -1.92
N TYR A 8 -13.38 12.41 -2.26
CA TYR A 8 -12.46 11.45 -2.88
C TYR A 8 -12.34 10.16 -2.04
N ARG A 9 -12.36 10.27 -0.70
CA ARG A 9 -12.37 9.11 0.20
C ARG A 9 -13.60 8.22 0.03
N GLN A 10 -14.79 8.81 -0.17
CA GLN A 10 -16.01 8.04 -0.45
C GLN A 10 -15.95 7.35 -1.81
N ALA A 11 -15.45 8.07 -2.83
CA ALA A 11 -15.26 7.50 -4.16
C ALA A 11 -14.26 6.36 -4.14
N LEU A 12 -13.13 6.52 -3.43
CA LEU A 12 -12.12 5.48 -3.22
C LEU A 12 -12.70 4.25 -2.55
N ASN A 13 -13.45 4.40 -1.46
CA ASN A 13 -14.01 3.25 -0.75
C ASN A 13 -14.99 2.48 -1.65
N ARG A 14 -15.84 3.19 -2.40
CA ARG A 14 -16.73 2.54 -3.38
C ARG A 14 -15.97 1.82 -4.48
N GLU A 15 -14.89 2.42 -4.96
CA GLU A 15 -14.01 1.78 -5.93
C GLU A 15 -13.46 0.49 -5.34
N VAL A 16 -12.83 0.52 -4.17
CA VAL A 16 -12.30 -0.69 -3.50
C VAL A 16 -13.39 -1.75 -3.26
N ASP A 17 -14.58 -1.34 -2.80
CA ASP A 17 -15.69 -2.25 -2.54
C ASP A 17 -16.19 -2.94 -3.82
N SER A 18 -16.09 -2.27 -4.98
CA SER A 18 -16.48 -2.86 -6.27
C SER A 18 -15.58 -4.04 -6.69
N TRP A 19 -14.39 -4.16 -6.10
CA TRP A 19 -13.45 -5.25 -6.35
C TRP A 19 -13.68 -6.47 -5.45
N ASN A 20 -14.78 -6.50 -4.68
CA ASN A 20 -15.05 -7.61 -3.76
C ASN A 20 -15.17 -8.96 -4.48
N GLU A 21 -15.75 -9.02 -5.68
CA GLU A 21 -15.81 -10.27 -6.46
C GLU A 21 -14.43 -10.75 -6.90
N PHE A 22 -13.54 -9.82 -7.27
CA PHE A 22 -12.13 -10.15 -7.54
C PHE A 22 -11.45 -10.70 -6.30
N ARG A 23 -11.59 -10.02 -5.15
CA ARG A 23 -11.06 -10.48 -3.86
C ARG A 23 -11.56 -11.88 -3.50
N ARG A 24 -12.84 -12.17 -3.72
CA ARG A 24 -13.43 -13.51 -3.44
C ARG A 24 -12.84 -14.62 -4.31
N GLY A 25 -12.34 -14.30 -5.50
CA GLY A 25 -11.66 -15.26 -6.38
C GLY A 25 -10.21 -15.58 -5.98
N LEU A 26 -9.62 -14.82 -5.05
CA LEU A 26 -8.25 -14.99 -4.61
C LEU A 26 -8.10 -16.07 -3.54
N SER A 27 -6.90 -16.66 -3.44
CA SER A 27 -6.54 -17.54 -2.33
C SER A 27 -6.57 -16.76 -0.99
N PRO A 28 -6.72 -17.41 0.17
CA PRO A 28 -6.72 -16.71 1.45
C PRO A 28 -5.48 -15.84 1.72
N ALA A 29 -4.30 -16.29 1.24
CA ALA A 29 -3.07 -15.53 1.32
C ALA A 29 -3.15 -14.26 0.45
N ASP A 30 -3.58 -14.40 -0.80
CA ASP A 30 -3.70 -13.27 -1.74
C ASP A 30 -4.80 -12.28 -1.34
N GLN A 31 -5.86 -12.75 -0.67
CA GLN A 31 -6.88 -11.87 -0.09
C GLN A 31 -6.29 -10.92 0.94
N SER A 32 -5.38 -11.41 1.80
CA SER A 32 -4.71 -10.57 2.77
C SER A 32 -3.79 -9.53 2.12
N CYS A 33 -3.10 -9.91 1.04
CA CYS A 33 -2.30 -8.98 0.24
C CYS A 33 -3.17 -7.91 -0.43
N PHE A 34 -4.34 -8.29 -0.95
CA PHE A 34 -5.29 -7.33 -1.53
C PHE A 34 -5.80 -6.34 -0.48
N ASP A 35 -6.15 -6.81 0.72
CA ASP A 35 -6.60 -5.94 1.82
C ASP A 35 -5.51 -4.95 2.24
N GLU A 36 -4.24 -5.39 2.22
CA GLU A 36 -3.08 -4.54 2.48
C GLU A 36 -2.89 -3.47 1.39
N VAL A 37 -3.04 -3.83 0.12
CA VAL A 37 -3.03 -2.88 -1.01
C VAL A 37 -4.12 -1.84 -0.85
N ALA A 38 -5.34 -2.25 -0.52
CA ALA A 38 -6.47 -1.33 -0.27
C ALA A 38 -6.17 -0.38 0.91
N ASN A 39 -5.53 -0.87 1.97
CA ASN A 39 -5.12 -0.03 3.09
C ASN A 39 -4.04 0.99 2.72
N LEU A 40 -3.05 0.61 1.91
CA LEU A 40 -2.05 1.54 1.39
C LEU A 40 -2.70 2.62 0.52
N ALA A 41 -3.66 2.25 -0.32
CA ALA A 41 -4.41 3.21 -1.11
C ALA A 41 -5.16 4.24 -0.24
N ARG A 42 -5.76 3.80 0.87
CA ARG A 42 -6.46 4.69 1.82
C ARG A 42 -5.51 5.63 2.55
N GLN A 43 -4.31 5.17 2.92
CA GLN A 43 -3.32 5.99 3.64
C GLN A 43 -2.83 7.19 2.80
N HIS A 44 -2.75 7.03 1.47
CA HIS A 44 -2.32 8.08 0.55
C HIS A 44 -3.49 8.83 -0.11
N ALA A 45 -4.73 8.60 0.34
CA ALA A 45 -5.93 9.19 -0.26
C ALA A 45 -5.93 10.73 -0.27
N ASP A 46 -5.30 11.36 0.72
CA ASP A 46 -5.23 12.81 0.82
C ASP A 46 -4.31 13.41 -0.26
N ALA A 47 -3.19 12.75 -0.56
CA ALA A 47 -2.30 13.15 -1.66
C ALA A 47 -2.99 12.97 -3.03
N SER A 48 -3.75 11.90 -3.20
CA SER A 48 -4.55 11.67 -4.40
C SER A 48 -5.66 12.69 -4.61
N SER A 49 -6.24 13.21 -3.53
CA SER A 49 -7.28 14.25 -3.63
C SER A 49 -6.76 15.54 -4.27
N LEU A 50 -5.46 15.82 -4.13
CA LEU A 50 -4.77 16.97 -4.74
C LEU A 50 -4.49 16.77 -6.23
N ALA A 51 -4.38 15.53 -6.69
CA ALA A 51 -4.06 15.23 -8.10
C ALA A 51 -5.21 15.55 -9.07
N ALA A 52 -6.44 15.77 -8.55
CA ALA A 52 -7.64 16.13 -9.29
C ALA A 52 -7.92 15.27 -10.54
N ARG A 53 -7.49 14.00 -10.53
CA ARG A 53 -7.71 13.07 -11.65
C ARG A 53 -9.19 12.66 -11.72
N PRO A 54 -9.79 12.62 -12.92
CA PRO A 54 -11.20 12.27 -13.10
C PRO A 54 -11.45 10.77 -12.86
N VAL A 55 -10.44 9.92 -13.06
CA VAL A 55 -10.54 8.48 -12.89
C VAL A 55 -10.06 8.11 -11.49
N VAL A 56 -10.99 7.68 -10.63
CA VAL A 56 -10.70 7.36 -9.22
C VAL A 56 -9.70 6.22 -9.11
N VAL A 57 -9.84 5.18 -9.93
CA VAL A 57 -8.98 4.00 -9.87
C VAL A 57 -7.51 4.31 -10.17
N GLU A 58 -7.20 5.29 -11.02
CA GLU A 58 -5.81 5.73 -11.27
C GLU A 58 -5.15 6.22 -9.99
N ASN A 59 -5.88 7.03 -9.22
CA ASN A 59 -5.40 7.57 -7.96
C ASN A 59 -5.28 6.48 -6.88
N VAL A 60 -6.21 5.52 -6.85
CA VAL A 60 -6.16 4.35 -5.96
C VAL A 60 -4.90 3.54 -6.22
N PHE A 61 -4.63 3.21 -7.48
CA PHE A 61 -3.44 2.45 -7.85
C PHE A 61 -2.15 3.22 -7.59
N MET A 62 -2.11 4.52 -7.91
CA MET A 62 -0.91 5.32 -7.65
C MET A 62 -0.61 5.39 -6.14
N SER A 63 -1.65 5.59 -5.31
CA SER A 63 -1.53 5.56 -3.86
C SER A 63 -1.02 4.22 -3.33
N ALA A 64 -1.55 3.11 -3.84
CA ALA A 64 -1.08 1.77 -3.48
C ALA A 64 0.39 1.55 -3.88
N VAL A 65 0.78 1.95 -5.10
CA VAL A 65 2.15 1.81 -5.60
C VAL A 65 3.13 2.60 -4.74
N VAL A 66 2.81 3.84 -4.37
CA VAL A 66 3.65 4.65 -3.46
C VAL A 66 3.84 3.92 -2.12
N GLY A 67 2.77 3.39 -1.55
CA GLY A 67 2.81 2.64 -0.31
C GLY A 67 3.67 1.37 -0.40
N LEU A 68 3.57 0.64 -1.51
CA LEU A 68 4.38 -0.56 -1.77
C LEU A 68 5.87 -0.22 -1.91
N VAL A 69 6.20 0.82 -2.68
CA VAL A 69 7.58 1.30 -2.82
C VAL A 69 8.16 1.73 -1.47
N ALA A 70 7.38 2.42 -0.63
CA ALA A 70 7.82 2.80 0.71
C ALA A 70 8.12 1.57 1.60
N LYS A 71 7.27 0.53 1.52
CA LYS A 71 7.50 -0.73 2.25
C LYS A 71 8.75 -1.47 1.76
N ILE A 72 8.96 -1.56 0.45
CA ILE A 72 10.16 -2.18 -0.12
C ILE A 72 11.41 -1.48 0.41
N LYS A 73 11.46 -0.15 0.34
CA LYS A 73 12.61 0.62 0.87
C LYS A 73 12.85 0.39 2.35
N ALA A 74 11.79 0.29 3.15
CA ALA A 74 11.90 0.01 4.58
C ALA A 74 12.45 -1.40 4.85
N LEU A 75 12.04 -2.39 4.06
CA LEU A 75 12.55 -3.76 4.15
C LEU A 75 14.01 -3.84 3.72
N GLU A 76 14.38 -3.19 2.61
CA GLU A 76 15.77 -3.10 2.13
C GLU A 76 16.69 -2.46 3.18
N ALA A 77 16.26 -1.38 3.83
CA ALA A 77 17.02 -0.74 4.90
C ALA A 77 17.23 -1.69 6.09
N ARG A 78 16.17 -2.40 6.50
CA ARG A 78 16.23 -3.35 7.61
C ARG A 78 17.12 -4.56 7.32
N ILE A 79 17.11 -5.06 6.08
CA ILE A 79 18.01 -6.13 5.65
C ILE A 79 19.47 -5.65 5.75
N ASN A 80 19.77 -4.46 5.23
CA ASN A 80 21.11 -3.88 5.29
C ASN A 80 21.61 -3.71 6.74
N GLU A 81 20.75 -3.22 7.64
CA GLU A 81 21.06 -3.10 9.08
C GLU A 81 21.41 -4.46 9.71
N LEU A 82 20.64 -5.51 9.39
CA LEU A 82 20.88 -6.87 9.92
C LEU A 82 22.14 -7.52 9.34
N GLU A 83 22.43 -7.29 8.06
CA GLU A 83 23.67 -7.75 7.41
C GLU A 83 24.90 -7.05 8.02
N CYS A 84 24.82 -5.74 8.28
CA CYS A 84 25.86 -4.99 8.99
C CYS A 84 26.12 -5.58 10.39
N GLN A 85 25.08 -5.90 11.16
CA GLN A 85 25.21 -6.48 12.51
C GLN A 85 25.79 -7.90 12.48
N SER A 86 25.39 -8.71 11.51
CA SER A 86 25.87 -10.09 11.35
C SER A 86 27.34 -10.14 10.95
N SER A 87 27.82 -9.17 10.16
CA SER A 87 29.24 -9.05 9.79
C SER A 87 30.15 -8.65 10.97
N GLY A 88 29.62 -7.88 11.95
CA GLY A 88 30.34 -7.49 13.16
C GLY A 88 30.52 -8.59 14.20
N SER A 89 29.64 -9.61 14.24
CA SER A 89 29.69 -10.67 15.26
C SER A 89 30.64 -11.83 14.91
N SER A 90 31.07 -11.97 13.65
CA SER A 90 31.94 -13.08 13.22
C SER A 90 33.44 -12.85 13.52
N GLY A 91 33.85 -11.64 13.92
CA GLY A 91 35.25 -11.30 14.20
C GLY A 91 35.71 -11.47 15.66
N ALA A 92 34.80 -11.78 16.59
CA ALA A 92 35.10 -11.77 18.04
C ALA A 92 35.31 -13.17 18.68
N ALA A 93 35.08 -14.26 17.94
CA ALA A 93 35.18 -15.63 18.47
C ALA A 93 36.47 -16.37 18.07
N GLY A 94 37.50 -15.65 17.63
CA GLY A 94 38.81 -16.20 17.26
C GLY A 94 39.95 -15.54 18.03
N LYS A 95 40.03 -15.80 19.33
CA LYS A 95 41.23 -15.62 20.15
C LYS A 95 41.40 -16.81 21.08
#